data_AF-A0A7S9R736-F1
#
_entry.id   AF-A0A7S9R736-F1
#
_cell.length_a   1.000
_cell.length_b   1.000
_cell.length_c   1.000
_cell.angle_alpha   90.00
_cell.angle_beta   90.00
_cell.angle_gamma   90.00
#
_symmetry.space_group_name_H-M   'P 1'
#
loop_
_entity.id
_entity.type
_entity.pdbx_description
1 polymer ?
#
loop_
_entity_poly.entity_id
_entity_poly.type
_entity_poly.pdbx_seq_one_letter_code
_entity_poly.pdbx_strand_id
1 'polypeptide(L)'
;MKKYFFLIFFTFNFVFANCYMEQWTDEMTDELKYIIRCEELDNDIVIALLPKDKKLKIQEHRMSILVDFLNEEKIFVEPNEDIRELQTIEVRVDKNKFFRPKISIYEDGGLIVFDLNKEQQKQIIDGKNLLLRYWDSKKMIKTQKIDISDLKKFK
;
A
#
# COMPACT_ATOMS: atom_id res chain seq x y z
N MET A 1 25.44 -0.47 39.24
CA MET A 1 24.01 -0.48 38.85
C MET A 1 23.93 -0.76 37.35
N LYS A 2 23.39 -1.93 36.96
CA LYS A 2 23.33 -2.39 35.57
C LYS A 2 22.21 -1.61 34.83
N LYS A 3 22.56 -0.97 33.71
CA LYS A 3 21.61 -0.32 32.80
C LYS A 3 20.93 -1.42 31.98
N TYR A 4 19.63 -1.59 32.17
CA TYR A 4 18.83 -2.48 31.33
C TYR A 4 18.55 -1.76 30.00
N PHE A 5 19.24 -2.19 28.95
CA PHE A 5 18.94 -1.81 27.57
C PHE A 5 17.74 -2.66 27.12
N PHE A 6 16.54 -2.08 27.10
CA PHE A 6 15.39 -2.71 26.45
C PHE A 6 15.57 -2.58 24.92
N LEU A 7 16.11 -3.63 24.31
CA LEU A 7 16.04 -3.84 22.86
C LEU A 7 14.59 -4.25 22.54
N ILE A 8 13.78 -3.28 22.09
CA ILE A 8 12.49 -3.59 21.45
C ILE A 8 12.82 -4.26 20.13
N PHE A 9 12.71 -5.59 20.09
CA PHE A 9 12.77 -6.37 18.86
C PHE A 9 11.52 -6.05 18.03
N PHE A 10 11.63 -5.09 17.11
CA PHE A 10 10.68 -4.96 16.02
C PHE A 10 10.95 -6.13 15.05
N THR A 11 10.10 -7.15 15.08
CA THR A 11 10.06 -8.18 14.03
C THR A 11 9.54 -7.52 12.76
N PHE A 12 10.45 -6.97 11.95
CA PHE A 12 10.10 -6.47 10.63
C PHE A 12 9.90 -7.67 9.71
N ASN A 13 8.65 -8.02 9.41
CA ASN A 13 8.34 -8.89 8.28
C ASN A 13 8.76 -8.14 7.01
N PHE A 14 9.86 -8.58 6.41
CA PHE A 14 10.36 -8.05 5.14
C PHE A 14 9.64 -8.81 4.03
N VAL A 15 8.75 -8.13 3.32
CA VAL A 15 7.99 -8.70 2.19
C VAL A 15 8.75 -8.38 0.90
N PHE A 16 9.15 -9.39 0.12
CA PHE A 16 9.79 -9.20 -1.19
C PHE A 16 8.75 -9.38 -2.31
N ALA A 17 8.15 -8.28 -2.80
CA ALA A 17 7.16 -8.38 -3.86
C ALA A 17 7.81 -8.46 -5.26
N ASN A 18 7.49 -9.50 -6.03
CA ASN A 18 7.78 -9.53 -7.47
C ASN A 18 6.69 -8.72 -8.18
N CYS A 19 7.09 -7.74 -8.99
CA CYS A 19 6.13 -6.91 -9.69
C CYS A 19 5.98 -7.33 -11.16
N TYR A 20 4.75 -7.43 -11.64
CA TYR A 20 4.40 -7.70 -13.03
C TYR A 20 3.32 -6.72 -13.52
N MET A 21 3.23 -6.53 -14.83
CA MET A 21 2.21 -5.69 -15.46
C MET A 21 1.20 -6.56 -16.17
N GLU A 22 -0.07 -6.38 -15.84
CA GLU A 22 -1.19 -6.91 -16.61
C GLU A 22 -1.79 -5.79 -17.46
N GLN A 23 -2.32 -6.18 -18.62
CA GLN A 23 -3.03 -5.28 -19.51
C GLN A 23 -4.36 -5.92 -19.92
N TRP A 24 -5.40 -5.12 -20.04
CA TRP A 24 -6.69 -5.54 -20.57
C TRP A 24 -7.28 -4.43 -21.45
N THR A 25 -8.19 -4.81 -22.33
CA THR A 25 -8.95 -3.86 -23.14
C THR A 25 -10.29 -3.64 -22.47
N ASP A 26 -10.66 -2.39 -22.24
CA ASP A 26 -11.99 -2.02 -21.78
C ASP A 26 -13.00 -2.27 -22.91
N GLU A 27 -13.94 -3.18 -22.69
CA GLU A 27 -14.88 -3.64 -23.73
C GLU A 27 -15.83 -2.54 -24.24
N MET A 28 -16.04 -1.47 -23.47
CA MET A 28 -16.96 -0.39 -23.82
C MET A 28 -16.27 0.74 -24.58
N THR A 29 -14.98 0.95 -24.34
CA THR A 29 -14.22 2.09 -24.87
C THR A 29 -13.09 1.69 -25.82
N ASP A 30 -12.80 0.38 -25.93
CA ASP A 30 -11.63 -0.18 -26.61
C ASP A 30 -10.29 0.36 -26.08
N GLU A 31 -10.30 1.02 -24.92
CA GLU A 31 -9.10 1.58 -24.31
C GLU A 31 -8.27 0.50 -23.61
N LEU A 32 -6.97 0.48 -23.89
CA LEU A 32 -6.02 -0.34 -23.14
C LEU A 32 -5.86 0.22 -21.72
N LYS A 33 -6.06 -0.64 -20.73
CA LYS A 33 -5.83 -0.38 -19.31
C LYS A 33 -4.66 -1.22 -18.81
N TYR A 34 -4.02 -0.72 -17.77
CA TYR A 34 -2.80 -1.30 -17.22
C TYR A 34 -2.91 -1.36 -15.70
N ILE A 35 -2.41 -2.44 -15.12
CA ILE A 35 -2.23 -2.58 -13.68
C ILE A 35 -0.85 -3.17 -13.43
N ILE A 36 -0.10 -2.57 -12.52
CA ILE A 36 1.15 -3.14 -12.01
C ILE A 36 0.79 -3.78 -10.70
N ARG A 37 0.93 -5.10 -10.61
CA ARG A 37 0.72 -5.88 -9.39
C ARG A 37 2.08 -6.28 -8.84
N CYS A 38 2.23 -6.15 -7.54
CA CYS A 38 3.37 -6.57 -6.76
C CYS A 38 2.86 -7.48 -5.67
N GLU A 39 3.18 -8.76 -5.79
CA GLU A 39 2.78 -9.79 -4.84
C GLU A 39 3.97 -10.66 -4.45
N GLU A 40 3.89 -11.28 -3.29
CA GLU A 40 4.82 -12.31 -2.86
C GLU A 40 4.02 -13.57 -2.59
N LEU A 41 4.49 -14.70 -3.12
CA LEU A 41 3.77 -15.99 -3.06
C LEU A 41 3.48 -16.46 -1.63
N ASP A 42 4.28 -16.03 -0.66
CA ASP A 42 4.21 -16.46 0.74
C ASP A 42 3.61 -15.38 1.67
N ASN A 43 3.15 -14.24 1.14
CA ASN A 43 2.59 -13.15 1.93
C ASN A 43 1.20 -12.76 1.46
N ASP A 44 0.35 -12.49 2.45
CA ASP A 44 -1.03 -12.12 2.27
C ASP A 44 -1.23 -10.65 1.89
N ILE A 45 -0.26 -10.03 1.22
CA ILE A 45 -0.35 -8.62 0.86
C ILE A 45 -0.05 -8.40 -0.61
N VAL A 46 -1.05 -7.94 -1.35
CA VAL A 46 -0.91 -7.54 -2.75
C VAL A 46 -0.93 -6.03 -2.85
N ILE A 47 0.11 -5.47 -3.47
CA ILE A 47 0.14 -4.06 -3.88
C ILE A 47 -0.23 -3.98 -5.35
N ALA A 48 -1.24 -3.18 -5.71
CA ALA A 48 -1.50 -2.86 -7.10
C ALA A 48 -1.49 -1.36 -7.38
N LEU A 49 -0.96 -0.96 -8.54
CA LEU A 49 -0.95 0.41 -9.03
C LEU A 49 -1.62 0.46 -10.41
N LEU A 50 -2.40 1.51 -10.65
CA LEU A 50 -3.11 1.74 -11.91
C LEU A 50 -2.41 2.87 -12.70
N PRO A 51 -1.40 2.56 -13.55
CA PRO A 51 -0.81 3.56 -14.43
C PRO A 51 -1.74 3.89 -15.61
N LYS A 52 -1.62 5.12 -16.14
CA LYS A 52 -2.34 5.55 -17.35
C LYS A 52 -1.76 4.99 -18.65
N ASP A 53 -0.53 4.52 -18.63
CA ASP A 53 0.15 3.93 -19.78
C ASP A 53 1.05 2.76 -19.34
N LYS A 54 1.81 2.18 -20.28
CA LYS A 54 2.75 1.08 -20.02
C LYS A 54 3.94 1.48 -19.12
N LYS A 55 3.98 2.71 -18.61
CA LYS A 55 5.03 3.20 -17.73
C LYS A 55 4.47 3.75 -16.43
N LEU A 56 5.22 3.51 -15.37
CA LEU A 56 4.94 4.08 -14.07
C LEU A 56 5.55 5.49 -14.00
N LYS A 57 4.70 6.50 -14.17
CA LYS A 57 5.07 7.91 -14.06
C LYS A 57 4.10 8.66 -13.16
N ILE A 58 4.53 9.82 -12.66
CA ILE A 58 3.66 10.72 -11.91
C ILE A 58 2.47 11.10 -12.80
N GLN A 59 1.27 10.96 -12.26
CA GLN A 59 0.04 11.25 -12.95
C GLN A 59 -0.54 12.58 -12.48
N GLU A 60 -1.17 13.30 -13.43
CA GLU A 60 -1.97 14.50 -13.14
C GLU A 60 -3.14 14.20 -12.20
N HIS A 61 -3.64 12.96 -12.21
CA HIS A 61 -4.78 12.52 -11.40
C HIS A 61 -4.33 11.48 -10.37
N ARG A 62 -5.28 11.00 -9.57
CA ARG A 62 -5.03 10.07 -8.47
C ARG A 62 -4.43 8.78 -9.03
N MET A 63 -3.23 8.44 -8.56
CA MET A 63 -2.70 7.10 -8.62
C MET A 63 -3.16 6.41 -7.34
N SER A 64 -3.84 5.29 -7.50
CA SER A 64 -4.29 4.49 -6.38
C SER A 64 -3.30 3.36 -6.13
N ILE A 65 -2.92 3.19 -4.86
CA ILE A 65 -2.33 1.93 -4.41
C ILE A 65 -3.45 1.11 -3.78
N LEU A 66 -3.64 -0.10 -4.28
CA LEU A 66 -4.48 -1.10 -3.65
C LEU A 66 -3.60 -1.95 -2.75
N VAL A 67 -3.98 -2.11 -1.49
CA VAL A 67 -3.35 -3.05 -0.55
C VAL A 67 -4.42 -4.01 -0.10
N ASP A 68 -4.29 -5.26 -0.52
CA ASP A 68 -5.22 -6.35 -0.20
C ASP A 68 -4.58 -7.26 0.85
N PHE A 69 -5.28 -7.51 1.95
CA PHE A 69 -4.89 -8.44 3.02
C PHE A 69 -5.60 -9.79 2.80
N LEU A 70 -4.90 -10.76 2.21
CA LEU A 70 -5.47 -12.05 1.77
C LEU A 70 -5.81 -13.02 2.93
N ASN A 71 -5.32 -12.76 4.14
CA ASN A 71 -5.57 -13.55 5.35
C ASN A 71 -6.74 -12.98 6.17
N GLU A 72 -7.17 -13.70 7.22
CA GLU A 72 -8.18 -13.19 8.18
C GLU A 72 -7.76 -11.92 8.96
N GLU A 73 -6.53 -11.42 8.79
CA GLU A 73 -6.04 -10.23 9.48
C GLU A 73 -6.60 -8.95 8.86
N LYS A 74 -7.86 -8.65 9.20
CA LYS A 74 -8.56 -7.44 8.76
C LYS A 74 -8.10 -6.21 9.55
N ILE A 75 -8.05 -5.08 8.85
CA ILE A 75 -7.82 -3.76 9.46
C ILE A 75 -9.06 -3.33 10.25
N PHE A 76 -8.87 -2.55 11.31
CA PHE A 76 -10.00 -2.02 12.06
C PHE A 76 -10.82 -1.04 11.21
N VAL A 77 -12.10 -1.37 11.08
CA VAL A 77 -13.12 -0.52 10.47
C VAL A 77 -14.12 -0.15 11.56
N GLU A 78 -14.31 1.13 11.82
CA GLU A 78 -15.35 1.56 12.76
C GLU A 78 -16.74 1.26 12.18
N PRO A 79 -17.63 0.63 12.95
CA PRO A 79 -18.99 0.36 12.52
C PRO A 79 -19.82 1.63 12.63
N ASN A 80 -19.82 2.49 11.61
CA ASN A 80 -20.78 3.59 11.54
C ASN A 80 -21.13 3.96 10.10
N GLU A 81 -22.44 4.05 9.83
CA GLU A 81 -23.02 4.12 8.47
C GLU A 81 -22.79 5.45 7.73
N ASP A 82 -22.28 6.49 8.39
CA ASP A 82 -22.25 7.85 7.83
C ASP A 82 -20.88 8.56 7.82
N ILE A 83 -19.79 7.91 8.22
CA ILE A 83 -18.49 8.58 8.37
C ILE A 83 -17.38 7.88 7.58
N ARG A 84 -16.91 8.56 6.53
CA ARG A 84 -15.75 8.20 5.69
C ARG A 84 -14.39 8.44 6.36
N GLU A 85 -14.34 8.67 7.66
CA GLU A 85 -13.08 8.74 8.43
C GLU A 85 -12.72 7.35 8.96
N LEU A 86 -12.64 6.44 7.99
CA LEU A 86 -12.02 5.13 8.11
C LEU A 86 -10.57 5.35 8.54
N GLN A 87 -10.21 4.80 9.70
CA GLN A 87 -8.88 4.72 10.31
C GLN A 87 -7.74 5.48 9.63
N THR A 88 -7.04 6.34 10.36
CA THR A 88 -5.80 6.94 9.86
C THR A 88 -4.71 5.88 9.67
N ILE A 89 -4.28 5.67 8.42
CA ILE A 89 -3.11 4.86 8.08
C ILE A 89 -1.93 5.79 7.84
N GLU A 90 -0.84 5.57 8.57
CA GLU A 90 0.41 6.30 8.35
C GLU A 90 1.27 5.54 7.36
N VAL A 91 1.65 6.22 6.29
CA VAL A 91 2.47 5.67 5.22
C VAL A 91 3.82 6.35 5.24
N ARG A 92 4.88 5.57 5.03
CA ARG A 92 6.23 6.10 4.83
C ARG A 92 6.95 5.33 3.74
N VAL A 93 7.66 6.06 2.87
CA VAL A 93 8.53 5.44 1.88
C VAL A 93 9.99 5.59 2.32
N ASP A 94 10.73 4.48 2.34
CA ASP A 94 12.13 4.39 2.75
C ASP A 94 12.42 5.11 4.09
N LYS A 95 13.23 6.17 4.05
CA LYS A 95 13.62 7.00 5.21
C LYS A 95 12.92 8.36 5.23
N ASN A 96 11.90 8.56 4.40
CA ASN A 96 11.15 9.81 4.35
C ASN A 96 10.27 9.98 5.60
N LYS A 97 9.66 11.16 5.74
CA LYS A 97 8.68 11.41 6.80
C LYS A 97 7.40 10.62 6.54
N PHE A 98 6.70 10.25 7.62
CA PHE A 98 5.36 9.70 7.51
C PHE A 98 4.41 10.74 6.92
N PHE A 99 3.47 10.26 6.11
CA PHE A 99 2.36 11.02 5.59
C PHE A 99 1.07 10.22 5.73
N ARG A 100 -0.07 10.92 5.63
CA ARG A 100 -1.40 10.33 5.72
C ARG A 100 -2.11 10.57 4.39
N PRO A 101 -2.12 9.58 3.48
CA PRO A 101 -2.87 9.69 2.24
C PRO A 101 -4.37 9.69 2.56
N LYS A 102 -5.18 10.19 1.62
CA LYS A 102 -6.61 9.94 1.67
C LYS A 102 -6.84 8.46 1.35
N ILE A 103 -7.69 7.79 2.12
CA ILE A 103 -7.93 6.35 1.93
C ILE A 103 -9.41 6.06 1.69
N SER A 104 -9.68 4.93 1.07
CA SER A 104 -10.99 4.28 1.04
C SER A 104 -10.77 2.80 1.37
N ILE A 105 -11.57 2.27 2.29
CA ILE A 105 -11.48 0.88 2.74
C ILE A 105 -12.72 0.15 2.24
N TYR A 106 -12.51 -1.02 1.65
CA TYR A 106 -13.52 -1.91 1.08
C TYR A 106 -13.39 -3.29 1.71
N GLU A 107 -14.35 -4.17 1.43
CA GLU A 107 -14.31 -5.60 1.81
C GLU A 107 -14.04 -5.82 3.30
N ASP A 108 -14.75 -5.07 4.16
CA ASP A 108 -14.61 -5.11 5.61
C ASP A 108 -13.16 -4.95 6.13
N GLY A 109 -12.33 -4.16 5.43
CA GLY A 109 -10.94 -3.95 5.83
C GLY A 109 -9.93 -4.89 5.17
N GLY A 110 -10.37 -5.70 4.19
CA GLY A 110 -9.48 -6.50 3.33
C GLY A 110 -8.78 -5.67 2.27
N LEU A 111 -9.47 -4.69 1.68
CA LEU A 111 -8.93 -3.86 0.60
C LEU A 111 -8.81 -2.38 1.01
N ILE A 112 -7.62 -1.81 0.91
CA ILE A 112 -7.40 -0.36 1.04
C ILE A 112 -6.98 0.25 -0.28
N VAL A 113 -7.63 1.36 -0.64
CA VAL A 113 -7.26 2.23 -1.74
C VAL A 113 -6.66 3.52 -1.21
N PHE A 114 -5.39 3.80 -1.54
CA PHE A 114 -4.67 5.02 -1.19
C PHE A 114 -4.70 6.04 -2.33
N ASP A 115 -5.32 7.19 -2.11
CA ASP A 115 -5.31 8.32 -3.04
C ASP A 115 -4.06 9.19 -2.84
N LEU A 116 -3.13 9.14 -3.80
CA LEU A 116 -1.82 9.80 -3.69
C LEU A 116 -1.75 11.13 -4.45
N ASN A 117 -1.22 12.16 -3.79
CA ASN A 117 -0.83 13.41 -4.44
C ASN A 117 0.51 13.28 -5.21
N LYS A 118 0.88 14.28 -6.02
CA LYS A 118 2.09 14.23 -6.87
C LYS A 118 3.38 13.96 -6.10
N GLU A 119 3.52 14.51 -4.89
CA GLU A 119 4.70 14.30 -4.05
C GLU A 119 4.75 12.86 -3.53
N GLN A 120 3.62 12.34 -3.03
CA GLN A 120 3.49 10.98 -2.54
C GLN A 120 3.72 9.95 -3.67
N GLN A 121 3.17 10.20 -4.87
CA GLN A 121 3.42 9.40 -6.06
C GLN A 121 4.92 9.33 -6.36
N LYS A 122 5.61 10.47 -6.37
CA LYS A 122 7.06 10.51 -6.59
C LYS A 122 7.80 9.65 -5.57
N GLN A 123 7.45 9.76 -4.29
CA GLN A 123 8.08 8.96 -3.23
C GLN A 123 7.89 7.46 -3.49
N ILE A 124 6.70 7.00 -3.86
CA ILE A 124 6.42 5.58 -4.15
C ILE A 124 7.18 5.09 -5.38
N ILE A 125 7.13 5.85 -6.48
CA ILE A 125 7.74 5.45 -7.76
C ILE A 125 9.27 5.31 -7.65
N ASP A 126 9.92 6.23 -6.93
CA ASP A 126 11.37 6.22 -6.76
C ASP A 126 11.83 5.39 -5.53
N GLY A 127 10.88 4.93 -4.72
CA GLY A 127 11.12 4.28 -3.45
C GLY A 127 11.46 2.80 -3.57
N LYS A 128 11.99 2.23 -2.48
CA LYS A 128 12.28 0.79 -2.37
C LYS A 128 11.41 0.09 -1.34
N ASN A 129 11.06 0.77 -0.26
CA ASN A 129 10.30 0.16 0.83
C ASN A 129 9.11 1.03 1.18
N LEU A 130 7.92 0.43 1.21
CA LEU A 130 6.72 1.01 1.76
C LEU A 130 6.53 0.53 3.19
N LEU A 131 6.25 1.43 4.12
CA LEU A 131 5.91 1.12 5.49
C LEU A 131 4.48 1.60 5.74
N LEU A 132 3.61 0.69 6.15
CA LEU A 132 2.23 0.97 6.53
C LEU A 132 2.10 0.79 8.04
N ARG A 133 1.58 1.79 8.74
CA ARG A 133 1.21 1.68 10.14
C ARG A 133 -0.28 1.91 10.29
N TYR A 134 -0.94 0.95 10.90
CA TYR A 134 -2.40 0.83 10.95
C TYR A 134 -2.83 0.15 12.24
N TRP A 135 -4.11 0.23 12.59
CA TRP A 135 -4.71 -0.53 13.68
C TRP A 135 -5.33 -1.81 13.11
N ASP A 136 -5.04 -2.97 13.68
CA ASP A 136 -5.74 -4.21 13.32
C ASP A 136 -7.14 -4.26 13.94
N SER A 137 -7.98 -5.20 13.51
CA SER A 137 -9.33 -5.42 14.06
C SER A 137 -9.40 -5.59 15.59
N LYS A 138 -8.28 -5.94 16.25
CA LYS A 138 -8.15 -6.04 17.72
C LYS A 138 -7.69 -4.72 18.36
N LYS A 139 -7.63 -3.64 17.59
CA LYS A 139 -7.16 -2.31 18.00
C LYS A 139 -5.72 -2.33 18.52
N MET A 140 -4.85 -3.13 17.89
CA MET A 140 -3.41 -3.08 18.10
C MET A 140 -2.72 -2.37 16.94
N ILE A 141 -1.73 -1.54 17.25
CA ILE A 141 -0.92 -0.89 16.22
C ILE A 141 -0.03 -1.93 15.56
N LYS A 142 -0.22 -2.12 14.25
CA LYS A 142 0.61 -2.94 13.38
C LYS A 142 1.49 -2.05 12.52
N THR A 143 2.63 -2.61 12.13
CA THR A 143 3.52 -1.99 11.15
C THR A 143 3.92 -3.05 10.16
N GLN A 144 3.54 -2.83 8.91
CA GLN A 144 3.86 -3.70 7.80
C GLN A 144 4.90 -3.03 6.92
N LYS A 145 5.93 -3.78 6.53
CA LYS A 145 6.96 -3.31 5.61
C LYS A 145 6.87 -4.10 4.31
N ILE A 146 6.84 -3.41 3.19
CA ILE A 146 6.68 -3.99 1.86
C ILE A 146 7.81 -3.52 0.96
N ASP A 147 8.55 -4.45 0.35
CA ASP A 147 9.52 -4.13 -0.71
C ASP A 147 8.75 -3.81 -1.99
N ILE A 148 8.93 -2.59 -2.48
CA ILE A 148 8.37 -2.08 -3.74
C ILE A 148 9.48 -1.74 -4.74
N SER A 149 10.72 -2.16 -4.47
CA SER A 149 11.89 -1.81 -5.28
C SER A 149 11.83 -2.34 -6.70
N ASP A 150 10.98 -3.34 -6.94
CA ASP A 150 10.78 -3.93 -8.26
C ASP A 150 9.91 -3.05 -9.19
N LEU A 151 9.18 -2.07 -8.63
CA LEU A 151 8.43 -1.07 -9.41
C LEU A 151 9.30 -0.29 -10.39
N LYS A 152 10.61 -0.15 -10.08
CA LYS A 152 11.58 0.53 -10.95
C LYS A 152 11.66 -0.08 -12.36
N LYS A 153 11.27 -1.35 -12.54
CA LYS A 153 11.23 -2.02 -13.86
C LYS A 153 10.28 -1.33 -14.84
N PHE A 154 9.27 -0.63 -14.33
CA PHE A 154 8.21 -0.02 -15.13
C PHE A 154 8.39 1.48 -15.36
N LYS A 155 9.48 2.10 -14.89
CA LYS A 155 9.75 3.53 -15.07
C LYS A 155 10.07 3.90 -16.52
#